data_AF-A0A954G0L2-F1
#
_entry.id   AF-A0A954G0L2-F1
#
_cell.length_a   1.000
_cell.length_b   1.000
_cell.length_c   1.000
_cell.angle_alpha   90.00
_cell.angle_beta   90.00
_cell.angle_gamma   90.00
#
_symmetry.space_group_name_H-M   'P 1'
#
loop_
_entity.id
_entity.type
_entity.pdbx_description
1 polymer ?
#
loop_
_entity_poly.entity_id
_entity_poly.type
_entity_poly.pdbx_seq_one_letter_code
_entity_poly.pdbx_strand_id
1 'polypeptide(L)'
;DRWGQSFATDGAYGHGINYTFPGAAFVTAVGMDRILKGLNLGSPKHCGLEILSGRHLPDDWQGNMITNDFRGHRVCRFVVTENEAGYVSREQVEVIKTDHVAFRPIDVKMGPDGAIYIADWYNPIIQHGEVDFRDPRRDHTHGRIWRVTYKGKPTLPRPKLVDATNQELLEALKLPEEWTRQNAKNVLRERGQAKVENDLKTWLQNLDPKDLQFEHNQLEGLWVAQCINSVQPELLQNCLKAKDGRARAAAIRVARHWKDKISDTYALIAPLAGDSHPRVRLEAVRALSFYDQPTVLTDAYQALDQPVDEFLDYALWLTTRETKSIWLPQVLEGTSSLQNNPKKLLFALTAVNSPEVAPVVTRLIQAGQIPDSELQTSLDLIAKFGSANDLQQLFDLALKADTKPAQQAAILRTLSQAFQARKVRPAGDLSTLQKLFTSKNLPVQQAAIDCAGLWKIEALQTPIRELAESADTKMELRKSCLYALARFGGKENQELLLNLSGNAD
;
A
#
# COMPACT_ATOMS: atom_id res chain seq x y z
N ASP A 1 8.94 15.58 7.08
CA ASP A 1 9.29 15.95 8.46
C ASP A 1 10.79 16.20 8.50
N ARG A 2 11.36 16.40 9.69
CA ARG A 2 12.79 16.66 9.86
C ARG A 2 13.71 15.51 9.43
N TRP A 3 13.17 14.31 9.24
CA TRP A 3 13.90 13.11 8.80
C TRP A 3 13.55 12.71 7.36
N GLY A 4 12.95 13.61 6.59
CA GLY A 4 12.68 13.42 5.16
C GLY A 4 11.43 12.60 4.84
N GLN A 5 10.58 12.30 5.82
CA GLN A 5 9.31 11.59 5.59
C GLN A 5 8.26 12.53 5.01
N SER A 6 7.46 12.05 4.08
CA SER A 6 6.57 12.87 3.27
C SER A 6 5.12 12.63 3.66
N PHE A 7 4.32 13.70 3.67
CA PHE A 7 2.90 13.65 4.01
C PHE A 7 2.12 14.51 3.04
N ALA A 8 0.89 14.11 2.76
CA ALA A 8 -0.01 14.84 1.89
C ALA A 8 -1.43 14.81 2.44
N THR A 9 -2.21 15.85 2.19
CA THR A 9 -3.66 15.83 2.37
C THR A 9 -4.34 15.72 1.01
N ASP A 10 -5.56 15.20 0.99
CA ASP A 10 -6.39 15.17 -0.20
C ASP A 10 -7.61 16.10 -0.01
N GLY A 11 -7.85 16.94 -1.02
CA GLY A 11 -9.02 17.82 -1.09
C GLY A 11 -10.25 17.14 -1.71
N ALA A 12 -10.13 15.91 -2.20
CA ALA A 12 -11.20 15.18 -2.89
C ALA A 12 -11.87 14.09 -2.06
N TYR A 13 -11.20 13.51 -1.07
CA TYR A 13 -11.70 12.38 -0.28
C TYR A 13 -11.60 12.58 1.24
N GLY A 14 -12.19 11.64 2.00
CA GLY A 14 -12.37 11.74 3.46
C GLY A 14 -11.44 10.86 4.29
N HIS A 15 -10.14 10.83 3.97
CA HIS A 15 -9.14 10.01 4.67
C HIS A 15 -8.08 10.83 5.45
N GLY A 16 -8.19 12.16 5.41
CA GLY A 16 -7.33 13.08 6.16
C GLY A 16 -5.89 13.14 5.67
N ILE A 17 -4.93 13.00 6.59
CA ILE A 17 -3.48 13.02 6.30
C ILE A 17 -3.06 11.67 5.72
N ASN A 18 -2.24 11.67 4.68
CA ASN A 18 -1.67 10.48 4.07
C ASN A 18 -0.15 10.47 4.29
N TYR A 19 0.40 9.35 4.80
CA TYR A 19 1.84 9.12 4.80
C TYR A 19 2.29 8.66 3.42
N THR A 20 3.21 9.37 2.78
CA THR A 20 3.59 9.13 1.39
C THR A 20 5.05 8.68 1.24
N PHE A 21 5.26 7.78 0.28
CA PHE A 21 6.55 7.25 -0.15
C PHE A 21 6.50 6.90 -1.65
N PRO A 22 7.63 6.65 -2.32
CA PRO A 22 7.65 6.37 -3.76
C PRO A 22 6.71 5.22 -4.17
N GLY A 23 5.73 5.50 -5.01
CA GLY A 23 4.72 4.53 -5.49
C GLY A 23 3.49 4.36 -4.59
N ALA A 24 3.43 5.01 -3.42
CA ALA A 24 2.23 5.04 -2.60
C ALA A 24 1.05 5.62 -3.40
N ALA A 25 -0.04 4.86 -3.49
CA ALA A 25 -1.27 5.27 -4.15
C ALA A 25 -2.40 5.35 -3.14
N PHE A 26 -3.25 6.36 -3.32
CA PHE A 26 -4.42 6.60 -2.47
C PHE A 26 -5.68 6.59 -3.32
N VAL A 27 -6.82 6.82 -2.71
CA VAL A 27 -8.15 6.74 -3.34
C VAL A 27 -8.34 7.54 -4.63
N THR A 28 -7.59 8.64 -4.82
CA THR A 28 -7.63 9.47 -6.03
C THR A 28 -6.72 8.95 -7.15
N ALA A 29 -5.93 7.91 -6.90
CA ALA A 29 -5.09 7.28 -7.91
C ALA A 29 -5.94 6.48 -8.91
N VAL A 30 -5.67 6.69 -10.19
CA VAL A 30 -6.36 6.00 -11.29
C VAL A 30 -5.52 4.80 -11.74
N GLY A 31 -6.18 3.66 -11.96
CA GLY A 31 -5.54 2.46 -12.53
C GLY A 31 -4.70 1.65 -11.54
N MET A 32 -4.85 1.87 -10.24
CA MET A 32 -4.14 1.13 -9.19
C MET A 32 -5.02 0.01 -8.63
N ASP A 33 -4.53 -1.23 -8.67
CA ASP A 33 -5.23 -2.42 -8.15
C ASP A 33 -5.34 -2.42 -6.61
N ARG A 34 -4.40 -1.77 -5.93
CA ARG A 34 -4.41 -1.56 -4.48
C ARG A 34 -4.11 -0.10 -4.18
N ILE A 35 -4.68 0.38 -3.08
CA ILE A 35 -4.45 1.72 -2.55
C ILE A 35 -4.24 1.63 -1.03
N LEU A 36 -3.51 2.59 -0.49
CA LEU A 36 -3.37 2.82 0.95
C LEU A 36 -4.53 3.68 1.47
N LYS A 37 -4.82 3.50 2.76
CA LYS A 37 -5.74 4.36 3.50
C LYS A 37 -4.98 5.54 4.10
N GLY A 38 -5.67 6.67 4.25
CA GLY A 38 -5.12 7.78 5.02
C GLY A 38 -5.21 7.52 6.52
N LEU A 39 -4.49 8.33 7.28
CA LEU A 39 -4.28 8.17 8.72
C LEU A 39 -5.50 8.61 9.56
N ASN A 40 -6.51 9.24 8.93
CA ASN A 40 -7.70 9.74 9.61
C ASN A 40 -8.97 9.42 8.79
N LEU A 41 -9.43 8.17 8.86
CA LEU A 41 -10.64 7.72 8.17
C LEU A 41 -11.88 8.50 8.64
N GLY A 42 -12.64 9.03 7.68
CA GLY A 42 -13.84 9.82 7.95
C GLY A 42 -13.58 11.31 8.18
N SER A 43 -12.32 11.77 8.12
CA SER A 43 -12.00 13.20 8.18
C SER A 43 -12.60 13.97 6.99
N PRO A 44 -12.85 15.28 7.15
CA PRO A 44 -13.29 16.12 6.04
C PRO A 44 -12.18 16.28 4.98
N LYS A 45 -12.56 16.89 3.86
CA LYS A 45 -11.62 17.31 2.81
C LYS A 45 -10.67 18.35 3.40
N HIS A 46 -9.38 18.14 3.22
CA HIS A 46 -8.35 19.02 3.76
C HIS A 46 -7.63 19.79 2.65
N CYS A 47 -7.11 20.97 2.98
CA CYS A 47 -6.33 21.81 2.08
C CYS A 47 -5.18 22.51 2.81
N GLY A 48 -4.04 22.59 2.15
CA GLY A 48 -2.77 22.92 2.80
C GLY A 48 -2.32 21.82 3.78
N LEU A 49 -1.03 21.82 4.10
CA LEU A 49 -0.46 20.98 5.14
C LEU A 49 0.86 21.61 5.59
N GLU A 50 1.05 21.72 6.90
CA GLU A 50 2.29 22.20 7.49
C GLU A 50 2.69 21.34 8.69
N ILE A 51 4.00 21.10 8.84
CA ILE A 51 4.58 20.44 10.00
C ILE A 51 5.24 21.50 10.88
N LEU A 52 4.79 21.60 12.13
CA LEU A 52 5.25 22.62 13.05
C LEU A 52 6.64 22.29 13.59
N SER A 53 7.56 23.26 13.54
CA SER A 53 8.94 23.12 14.01
C SER A 53 9.49 24.39 14.70
N GLY A 54 8.66 25.42 14.84
CA GLY A 54 8.99 26.70 15.42
C GLY A 54 8.89 26.68 16.93
N ARG A 55 9.99 26.99 17.63
CA ARG A 55 10.05 27.08 19.09
C ARG A 55 9.22 28.22 19.70
N HIS A 56 8.66 29.11 18.88
CA HIS A 56 7.68 30.09 19.33
C HIS A 56 6.39 29.42 19.85
N LEU A 57 6.01 28.27 19.28
CA LEU A 57 4.86 27.48 19.71
C LEU A 57 5.19 26.64 20.98
N PRO A 58 4.18 26.04 21.64
CA PRO A 58 4.41 25.09 22.71
C PRO A 58 5.31 23.91 22.31
N ASP A 59 5.99 23.31 23.28
CA ASP A 59 6.98 22.26 23.02
C ASP A 59 6.30 20.95 22.60
N ASP A 60 5.09 20.69 23.10
CA ASP A 60 4.21 19.58 22.68
C ASP A 60 3.57 19.80 21.29
N TRP A 61 3.84 20.95 20.66
CA TRP A 61 3.41 21.22 19.28
C TRP A 61 4.44 20.86 18.22
N GLN A 62 5.68 20.61 18.60
CA GLN A 62 6.76 20.31 17.65
C GLN A 62 6.51 18.95 16.98
N GLY A 63 6.46 18.94 15.64
CA GLY A 63 6.12 17.76 14.83
C GLY A 63 4.62 17.56 14.59
N ASN A 64 3.74 18.34 15.24
CA ASN A 64 2.31 18.30 14.92
C ASN A 64 2.07 18.81 13.50
N MET A 65 1.00 18.31 12.88
CA MET A 65 0.55 18.75 11.57
C MET A 65 -0.66 19.67 11.69
N ILE A 66 -0.68 20.72 10.89
CA ILE A 66 -1.84 21.61 10.73
C ILE A 66 -2.33 21.54 9.30
N THR A 67 -3.64 21.47 9.13
CA THR A 67 -4.31 21.57 7.83
C THR A 67 -5.66 22.24 7.99
N ASN A 68 -6.26 22.67 6.89
CA ASN A 68 -7.48 23.44 6.89
C ASN A 68 -8.68 22.60 6.45
N ASP A 69 -9.79 22.76 7.16
CA ASP A 69 -11.12 22.31 6.75
C ASP A 69 -11.91 23.55 6.33
N PHE A 70 -11.79 23.90 5.05
CA PHE A 70 -12.45 25.06 4.47
C PHE A 70 -13.99 24.95 4.51
N ARG A 71 -14.54 23.74 4.53
CA ARG A 71 -15.99 23.53 4.60
C ARG A 71 -16.52 23.70 6.02
N GLY A 72 -15.75 23.25 7.01
CA GLY A 72 -16.06 23.32 8.44
C GLY A 72 -15.56 24.57 9.16
N HIS A 73 -15.02 25.55 8.42
CA HIS A 73 -14.63 26.88 8.92
C HIS A 73 -13.62 26.77 10.07
N ARG A 74 -12.66 25.85 9.91
CA ARG A 74 -11.73 25.51 10.99
C ARG A 74 -10.34 25.13 10.47
N VAL A 75 -9.38 25.28 11.37
CA VAL A 75 -7.97 24.90 11.18
C VAL A 75 -7.68 23.75 12.14
N CYS A 76 -7.48 22.57 11.60
CA CYS A 76 -7.32 21.32 12.34
C CYS A 76 -5.85 21.09 12.72
N ARG A 77 -5.63 20.52 13.90
CA ARG A 77 -4.31 20.11 14.39
C ARG A 77 -4.28 18.62 14.63
N PHE A 78 -3.18 17.98 14.26
CA PHE A 78 -2.99 16.53 14.41
C PHE A 78 -1.67 16.25 15.10
N VAL A 79 -1.69 15.31 16.04
CA VAL A 79 -0.49 14.67 16.57
C VAL A 79 -0.23 13.43 15.73
N VAL A 80 0.95 13.36 15.11
CA VAL A 80 1.36 12.23 14.27
C VAL A 80 2.53 11.52 14.96
N THR A 81 2.38 10.22 15.21
CA THR A 81 3.38 9.40 15.89
C THR A 81 3.80 8.23 15.03
N GLU A 82 5.07 7.86 15.08
CA GLU A 82 5.58 6.70 14.37
C GLU A 82 4.89 5.42 14.87
N ASN A 83 4.52 4.55 13.94
CA ASN A 83 3.97 3.25 14.23
C ASN A 83 4.44 2.28 13.15
N GLU A 84 5.35 1.38 13.52
CA GLU A 84 6.01 0.47 12.60
C GLU A 84 6.68 1.21 11.41
N ALA A 85 6.46 0.79 10.16
CA ALA A 85 7.03 1.49 9.00
C ALA A 85 6.30 2.80 8.73
N GLY A 86 5.01 2.88 9.08
CA GLY A 86 4.17 4.05 8.91
C GLY A 86 4.03 4.94 10.15
N TYR A 87 2.81 5.46 10.29
CA TYR A 87 2.42 6.46 11.28
C TYR A 87 0.96 6.28 11.68
N VAL A 88 0.61 6.80 12.86
CA VAL A 88 -0.79 7.03 13.26
C VAL A 88 -1.00 8.51 13.52
N SER A 89 -2.21 9.00 13.25
CA SER A 89 -2.57 10.42 13.39
C SER A 89 -3.80 10.56 14.29
N ARG A 90 -3.75 11.52 15.22
CA ARG A 90 -4.87 11.85 16.10
C ARG A 90 -5.20 13.34 16.04
N GLU A 91 -6.42 13.65 15.60
CA GLU A 91 -6.95 15.03 15.64
C GLU A 91 -6.96 15.53 17.09
N GLN A 92 -6.53 16.78 17.26
CA GLN A 92 -6.52 17.52 18.52
C GLN A 92 -7.55 18.65 18.45
N VAL A 93 -7.70 19.38 19.56
CA VAL A 93 -8.47 20.63 19.57
C VAL A 93 -8.00 21.55 18.44
N GLU A 94 -8.98 22.11 17.73
CA GLU A 94 -8.74 22.99 16.58
C GLU A 94 -7.92 24.23 16.98
N VAL A 95 -7.10 24.72 16.05
CA VAL A 95 -6.30 25.95 16.25
C VAL A 95 -7.19 27.19 16.15
N ILE A 96 -8.11 27.18 15.18
CA ILE A 96 -9.13 28.20 14.96
C ILE A 96 -10.42 27.49 14.54
N LYS A 97 -11.55 27.94 15.09
CA LYS A 97 -12.89 27.52 14.66
C LYS A 97 -13.85 28.69 14.81
N THR A 98 -14.73 28.87 13.83
CA THR A 98 -15.75 29.92 13.84
C THR A 98 -17.01 29.43 13.14
N ASP A 99 -18.15 30.06 13.43
CA ASP A 99 -19.41 29.94 12.72
C ASP A 99 -19.52 30.92 11.53
N HIS A 100 -18.54 31.81 11.35
CA HIS A 100 -18.56 32.79 10.27
C HIS A 100 -18.38 32.12 8.91
N VAL A 101 -19.46 32.05 8.14
CA VAL A 101 -19.53 31.31 6.87
C VAL A 101 -18.56 31.79 5.80
N ALA A 102 -17.97 32.97 5.89
CA ALA A 102 -16.92 33.40 4.94
C ALA A 102 -15.51 32.97 5.35
N PHE A 103 -15.27 32.42 6.55
CA PHE A 103 -13.96 31.89 6.91
C PHE A 103 -13.67 30.60 6.13
N ARG A 104 -12.74 30.69 5.19
CA ARG A 104 -12.38 29.66 4.22
C ARG A 104 -10.85 29.53 4.19
N PRO A 105 -10.24 28.96 5.23
CA PRO A 105 -8.80 28.72 5.23
C PRO A 105 -8.45 27.69 4.14
N ILE A 106 -7.54 28.04 3.24
CA ILE A 106 -7.17 27.23 2.05
C ILE A 106 -5.70 26.79 2.04
N ASP A 107 -4.82 27.49 2.75
CA ASP A 107 -3.43 27.07 2.93
C ASP A 107 -2.90 27.48 4.31
N VAL A 108 -1.89 26.77 4.79
CA VAL A 108 -1.23 27.01 6.07
C VAL A 108 0.26 26.80 5.94
N LYS A 109 1.04 27.74 6.49
CA LYS A 109 2.50 27.68 6.54
C LYS A 109 3.04 28.17 7.87
N MET A 110 4.18 27.67 8.27
CA MET A 110 4.95 28.22 9.38
C MET A 110 5.91 29.27 8.84
N GLY A 111 5.90 30.46 9.47
CA GLY A 111 6.77 31.56 9.07
C GLY A 111 8.16 31.51 9.74
N PRO A 112 9.08 32.38 9.28
CA PRO A 112 10.45 32.48 9.82
C PRO A 112 10.52 32.93 11.29
N ASP A 113 9.45 33.52 11.80
CA ASP A 113 9.29 33.98 13.17
C ASP A 113 8.66 32.91 14.09
N GLY A 114 8.42 31.71 13.56
CA GLY A 114 7.80 30.58 14.27
C GLY A 114 6.28 30.71 14.46
N ALA A 115 5.66 31.73 13.89
CA ALA A 115 4.20 31.89 13.88
C ALA A 115 3.55 31.04 12.77
N ILE A 116 2.26 30.74 12.91
CA ILE A 116 1.46 30.06 11.89
C ILE A 116 0.79 31.12 11.01
N TYR A 117 0.89 30.98 9.70
CA TYR A 117 0.27 31.83 8.70
C TYR A 117 -0.80 31.03 7.96
N ILE A 118 -2.03 31.54 7.93
CA ILE A 118 -3.16 30.89 7.24
C ILE A 118 -3.64 31.82 6.14
N ALA A 119 -3.67 31.30 4.91
CA ALA A 119 -4.31 31.96 3.79
C ALA A 119 -5.80 31.61 3.81
N ASP A 120 -6.64 32.62 3.92
CA ASP A 120 -8.08 32.49 4.00
C ASP A 120 -8.72 33.20 2.81
N TRP A 121 -9.42 32.42 1.99
CA TRP A 121 -10.04 32.88 0.76
C TRP A 121 -11.16 33.91 1.00
N TYR A 122 -11.71 33.96 2.21
CA TYR A 122 -12.78 34.89 2.60
C TYR A 122 -13.99 34.92 1.64
N ASN A 123 -14.67 33.79 1.48
CA ASN A 123 -15.83 33.72 0.59
C ASN A 123 -16.99 32.91 1.22
N PRO A 124 -18.21 33.47 1.31
CA PRO A 124 -19.34 32.74 1.87
C PRO A 124 -19.75 31.53 1.02
N ILE A 125 -19.44 31.51 -0.28
CA ILE A 125 -19.90 30.49 -1.23
C ILE A 125 -18.72 29.64 -1.74
N ILE A 126 -18.86 28.32 -1.62
CA ILE A 126 -17.91 27.32 -2.15
C ILE A 126 -18.35 26.94 -3.57
N GLN A 127 -17.43 26.78 -4.52
CA GLN A 127 -17.76 26.52 -5.91
C GLN A 127 -17.73 25.00 -6.24
N HIS A 128 -18.91 24.38 -6.32
CA HIS A 128 -19.14 23.09 -6.98
C HIS A 128 -20.38 23.11 -7.91
N GLY A 129 -20.90 24.31 -8.21
CA GLY A 129 -22.02 24.54 -9.14
C GLY A 129 -23.39 24.70 -8.48
N GLU A 130 -23.49 24.60 -7.15
CA GLU A 130 -24.75 24.68 -6.40
C GLU A 130 -25.32 26.10 -6.31
N VAL A 131 -24.46 27.11 -6.50
CA VAL A 131 -24.83 28.53 -6.50
C VAL A 131 -24.24 29.17 -7.74
N ASP A 132 -25.04 30.00 -8.43
CA ASP A 132 -24.66 30.65 -9.68
C ASP A 132 -23.29 31.35 -9.59
N PHE A 133 -22.52 31.27 -10.66
CA PHE A 133 -21.17 31.86 -10.73
C PHE A 133 -21.18 33.40 -10.61
N ARG A 134 -22.31 34.05 -10.88
CA ARG A 134 -22.54 35.50 -10.79
C ARG A 134 -23.29 35.92 -9.54
N ASP A 135 -23.48 35.03 -8.57
CA ASP A 135 -24.17 35.38 -7.32
C ASP A 135 -23.46 36.56 -6.63
N PRO A 136 -24.16 37.66 -6.31
CA PRO A 136 -23.56 38.89 -5.81
C PRO A 136 -22.94 38.77 -4.42
N ARG A 137 -23.21 37.68 -3.67
CA ARG A 137 -22.60 37.43 -2.36
C ARG A 137 -21.16 36.92 -2.48
N ARG A 138 -20.71 36.55 -3.68
CA ARG A 138 -19.33 36.11 -3.92
C ARG A 138 -18.38 37.29 -3.78
N ASP A 139 -17.40 37.17 -2.88
CA ASP A 139 -16.33 38.14 -2.78
C ASP A 139 -15.24 37.82 -3.83
N HIS A 140 -14.96 38.78 -4.69
CA HIS A 140 -13.97 38.68 -5.77
C HIS A 140 -12.72 39.52 -5.53
N THR A 141 -12.67 40.27 -4.43
CA THR A 141 -11.67 41.33 -4.21
C THR A 141 -10.91 41.18 -2.90
N HIS A 142 -11.44 40.45 -1.93
CA HIS A 142 -10.83 40.30 -0.61
C HIS A 142 -10.33 38.88 -0.34
N GLY A 143 -9.31 38.81 0.50
CA GLY A 143 -8.79 37.62 1.15
C GLY A 143 -8.14 38.03 2.47
N ARG A 144 -7.82 37.08 3.33
CA ARG A 144 -7.21 37.36 4.64
C ARG A 144 -5.96 36.51 4.84
N ILE A 145 -4.93 37.09 5.45
CA ILE A 145 -3.79 36.36 5.98
C ILE A 145 -3.84 36.47 7.50
N TRP A 146 -4.00 35.34 8.17
CA TRP A 146 -3.96 35.27 9.63
C TRP A 146 -2.55 34.95 10.06
N ARG A 147 -1.98 35.74 10.99
CA ARG A 147 -0.75 35.42 11.71
C ARG A 147 -1.10 35.02 13.13
N VAL A 148 -0.94 33.74 13.45
CA VAL A 148 -1.27 33.16 14.76
C VAL A 148 0.00 33.00 15.58
N THR A 149 0.02 33.65 16.75
CA THR A 149 1.14 33.63 17.70
C THR A 149 0.73 33.00 19.02
N TYR A 150 1.69 32.42 19.72
CA TYR A 150 1.50 31.92 21.07
C TYR A 150 1.74 33.04 22.09
N LYS A 151 0.80 33.22 23.02
CA LYS A 151 0.92 34.23 24.09
C LYS A 151 1.97 33.78 25.11
N GLY A 152 2.78 34.72 25.60
CA GLY A 152 3.75 34.45 26.66
C GLY A 152 5.06 33.79 26.21
N LYS A 153 5.26 33.55 24.90
CA LYS A 153 6.58 33.26 24.32
C LYS A 153 6.93 34.31 23.26
N PRO A 154 8.19 34.78 23.18
CA PRO A 154 8.61 35.69 22.12
C PRO A 154 8.56 34.97 20.77
N THR A 155 8.30 35.73 19.69
CA THR A 155 8.50 35.23 18.33
C THR A 155 9.99 35.11 18.02
N LEU A 156 10.34 34.22 17.09
CA LEU A 156 11.74 34.03 16.69
C LEU A 156 12.21 35.24 15.86
N PRO A 157 13.48 35.66 16.01
CA PRO A 157 14.06 36.64 15.10
C PRO A 157 14.13 36.06 13.70
N ARG A 158 13.77 36.86 12.69
CA ARG A 158 13.87 36.42 11.29
C ARG A 158 15.34 36.10 10.97
N PRO A 159 15.67 34.88 10.49
CA PRO A 159 17.04 34.52 10.18
C PRO A 159 17.53 35.32 8.97
N LYS A 160 18.76 35.84 9.05
CA LYS A 160 19.42 36.57 7.97
C LYS A 160 20.16 35.58 7.08
N LEU A 161 19.48 35.02 6.08
CA LEU A 161 20.05 33.93 5.25
C LEU A 161 20.69 34.42 3.94
N VAL A 162 20.17 35.49 3.33
CA VAL A 162 20.61 35.93 1.99
C VAL A 162 22.10 36.31 1.98
N ASP A 163 22.50 37.15 2.94
CA ASP A 163 23.87 37.66 3.05
C ASP A 163 24.77 36.82 3.96
N ALA A 164 24.27 35.71 4.53
CA ALA A 164 25.04 34.85 5.41
C ALA A 164 26.17 34.14 4.66
N THR A 165 27.30 33.94 5.31
CA THR A 165 28.39 33.09 4.80
C THR A 165 27.94 31.63 4.66
N ASN A 166 28.65 30.82 3.88
CA ASN A 166 28.35 29.39 3.78
C ASN A 166 28.43 28.70 5.16
N GLN A 167 29.40 29.08 5.99
CA GLN A 167 29.53 28.55 7.34
C GLN A 167 28.30 28.86 8.20
N GLU A 168 27.79 30.09 8.16
CA GLU A 168 26.57 30.46 8.90
C GLU A 168 25.34 29.71 8.38
N LEU A 169 25.23 29.49 7.07
CA LEU A 169 24.15 28.69 6.48
C LEU A 169 24.22 27.22 6.89
N LEU A 170 25.42 26.64 6.94
CA LEU A 170 25.64 25.27 7.38
C LEU A 170 25.35 25.11 8.89
N GLU A 171 25.74 26.07 9.71
CA GLU A 171 25.35 26.10 11.14
C GLU A 171 23.83 26.24 11.32
N ALA A 172 23.14 26.96 10.43
CA ALA A 172 21.68 27.07 10.46
C ALA A 172 20.97 25.72 10.23
N LEU A 173 21.64 24.71 9.65
CA LEU A 173 21.10 23.35 9.50
C LEU A 173 20.93 22.62 10.83
N LYS A 174 21.59 23.07 11.90
CA LYS A 174 21.45 22.49 13.26
C LYS A 174 20.23 23.02 14.00
N LEU A 175 19.57 24.07 13.48
CA LEU A 175 18.43 24.68 14.13
C LEU A 175 17.18 23.79 14.04
N PRO A 176 16.28 23.81 15.05
CA PRO A 176 15.06 22.98 15.04
C PRO A 176 14.03 23.45 14.02
N GLU A 177 14.06 24.73 13.62
CA GLU A 177 13.12 25.31 12.65
C GLU A 177 13.35 24.81 11.21
N GLU A 178 12.42 24.01 10.69
CA GLU A 178 12.45 23.47 9.32
C GLU A 178 12.50 24.60 8.28
N TRP A 179 11.74 25.68 8.50
CA TRP A 179 11.74 26.85 7.61
C TRP A 179 13.17 27.38 7.41
N THR A 180 13.95 27.47 8.49
CA THR A 180 15.33 27.98 8.45
C THR A 180 16.25 27.00 7.73
N ARG A 181 16.19 25.71 8.07
CA ARG A 181 17.01 24.68 7.40
C ARG A 181 16.73 24.60 5.91
N GLN A 182 15.46 24.59 5.52
CA GLN A 182 15.06 24.50 4.12
C GLN A 182 15.52 25.71 3.31
N ASN A 183 15.39 26.93 3.84
CA ASN A 183 15.84 28.12 3.15
C ASN A 183 17.37 28.26 3.15
N ALA A 184 18.07 27.80 4.18
CA ALA A 184 19.53 27.73 4.16
C ALA A 184 20.03 26.79 3.04
N LYS A 185 19.42 25.61 2.89
CA LYS A 185 19.70 24.69 1.77
C LYS A 185 19.42 25.33 0.41
N ASN A 186 18.34 26.12 0.27
CA ASN A 186 18.04 26.83 -0.97
C ASN A 186 19.13 27.85 -1.34
N VAL A 187 19.60 28.64 -0.37
CA VAL A 187 20.69 29.62 -0.61
C VAL A 187 22.00 28.90 -0.98
N LEU A 188 22.35 27.82 -0.26
CA LEU A 188 23.52 27.00 -0.61
C LEU A 188 23.40 26.39 -2.02
N ARG A 189 22.22 25.92 -2.39
CA ARG A 189 21.93 25.43 -3.75
C ARG A 189 22.15 26.50 -4.81
N GLU A 190 21.63 27.71 -4.60
CA GLU A 190 21.77 28.84 -5.52
C GLU A 190 23.23 29.27 -5.72
N ARG A 191 24.08 29.10 -4.69
CA ARG A 191 25.53 29.36 -4.80
C ARG A 191 26.26 28.34 -5.66
N GLY A 192 25.73 27.11 -5.75
CA GLY A 192 26.25 26.03 -6.57
C GLY A 192 27.44 25.29 -5.96
N GLN A 193 27.73 24.11 -6.52
CA GLN A 193 28.72 23.16 -6.02
C GLN A 193 30.10 23.79 -5.75
N ALA A 194 30.66 24.48 -6.75
CA ALA A 194 32.03 24.99 -6.71
C ALA A 194 32.31 25.94 -5.53
N LYS A 195 31.27 26.61 -5.02
CA LYS A 195 31.39 27.55 -3.90
C LYS A 195 31.12 26.90 -2.55
N VAL A 196 30.44 25.76 -2.49
CA VAL A 196 29.88 25.21 -1.24
C VAL A 196 30.57 23.92 -0.81
N GLU A 197 31.04 23.09 -1.74
CA GLU A 197 31.49 21.73 -1.46
C GLU A 197 32.64 21.65 -0.43
N ASN A 198 33.63 22.54 -0.52
CA ASN A 198 34.75 22.58 0.44
C ASN A 198 34.31 23.02 1.85
N ASP A 199 33.39 23.99 1.94
CA ASP A 199 32.85 24.45 3.21
C ASP A 199 31.99 23.36 3.86
N LEU A 200 31.17 22.67 3.06
CA LEU A 200 30.39 21.52 3.50
C LEU A 200 31.29 20.41 4.06
N LYS A 201 32.37 20.06 3.34
CA LYS A 201 33.34 19.06 3.80
C LYS A 201 33.96 19.46 5.14
N THR A 202 34.38 20.72 5.27
CA THR A 202 34.98 21.25 6.50
C THR A 202 33.97 21.22 7.65
N TRP A 203 32.73 21.64 7.40
CA TRP A 203 31.66 21.60 8.40
C TRP A 203 31.36 20.18 8.89
N LEU A 204 31.25 19.21 7.97
CA LEU A 204 31.04 17.80 8.30
C LEU A 204 32.15 17.22 9.17
N GLN A 205 33.42 17.55 8.88
CA GLN A 205 34.58 17.11 9.66
C GLN A 205 34.60 17.68 11.09
N ASN A 206 33.97 18.84 11.28
CA ASN A 206 33.91 19.54 12.56
C ASN A 206 32.65 19.19 13.39
N LEU A 207 31.78 18.31 12.90
CA LEU A 207 30.64 17.81 13.70
C LEU A 207 31.15 16.96 14.87
N ASP A 208 30.62 17.19 16.08
CA ASP A 208 30.94 16.38 17.25
C ASP A 208 30.22 15.01 17.18
N PRO A 209 30.93 13.89 17.08
CA PRO A 209 30.33 12.55 17.04
C PRO A 209 29.56 12.18 18.31
N LYS A 210 29.71 12.95 19.41
CA LYS A 210 28.98 12.75 20.67
C LYS A 210 27.69 13.56 20.76
N ASP A 211 27.44 14.48 19.82
CA ASP A 211 26.18 15.23 19.77
C ASP A 211 25.01 14.27 19.48
N LEU A 212 23.92 14.39 20.24
CA LEU A 212 22.69 13.62 20.01
C LEU A 212 22.10 13.87 18.61
N GLN A 213 22.40 15.03 18.02
CA GLN A 213 21.98 15.44 16.70
C GLN A 213 22.98 15.09 15.59
N PHE A 214 24.09 14.42 15.90
CA PHE A 214 25.16 14.13 14.94
C PHE A 214 24.64 13.48 13.65
N GLU A 215 23.84 12.42 13.75
CA GLU A 215 23.32 11.68 12.59
C GLU A 215 22.29 12.50 11.80
N HIS A 216 21.51 13.36 12.48
CA HIS A 216 20.61 14.31 11.82
C HIS A 216 21.39 15.37 11.04
N ASN A 217 22.47 15.91 11.63
CA ASN A 217 23.33 16.91 11.01
C ASN A 217 24.09 16.33 9.80
N GLN A 218 24.55 15.07 9.89
CA GLN A 218 25.13 14.37 8.74
C GLN A 218 24.11 14.21 7.61
N LEU A 219 22.86 13.87 7.93
CA LEU A 219 21.79 13.77 6.95
C LEU A 219 21.46 15.12 6.30
N GLU A 220 21.41 16.22 7.07
CA GLU A 220 21.26 17.57 6.53
C GLU A 220 22.41 17.91 5.56
N GLY A 221 23.64 17.56 5.92
CA GLY A 221 24.80 17.69 5.03
C GLY A 221 24.68 16.84 3.76
N LEU A 222 24.15 15.62 3.86
CA LEU A 222 23.88 14.75 2.71
C LEU A 222 22.83 15.37 1.77
N TRP A 223 21.79 16.00 2.31
CA TRP A 223 20.81 16.73 1.50
C TRP A 223 21.37 18.01 0.89
N VAL A 224 22.27 18.73 1.57
CA VAL A 224 23.01 19.84 0.93
C VAL A 224 23.80 19.33 -0.26
N ALA A 225 24.57 18.25 -0.08
CA ALA A 225 25.35 17.62 -1.15
C ALA A 225 24.47 17.25 -2.35
N GLN A 226 23.29 16.65 -2.08
CA GLN A 226 22.29 16.36 -3.11
C GLN A 226 21.78 17.62 -3.82
N CYS A 227 21.44 18.69 -3.07
CA CYS A 227 20.94 19.93 -3.65
C CYS A 227 21.96 20.62 -4.57
N ILE A 228 23.24 20.61 -4.20
CA ILE A 228 24.32 21.21 -4.99
C ILE A 228 24.86 20.27 -6.07
N ASN A 229 24.29 19.08 -6.26
CA ASN A 229 24.79 18.03 -7.18
C ASN A 229 26.19 17.49 -6.86
N SER A 230 26.68 17.63 -5.63
CA SER A 230 27.92 17.00 -5.16
C SER A 230 27.63 15.57 -4.69
N VAL A 231 28.14 14.58 -5.41
CA VAL A 231 27.99 13.16 -5.06
C VAL A 231 29.01 12.80 -3.98
N GLN A 232 28.53 12.36 -2.81
CA GLN A 232 29.36 12.10 -1.62
C GLN A 232 29.19 10.64 -1.12
N PRO A 233 29.90 9.66 -1.72
CA PRO A 233 29.70 8.24 -1.39
C PRO A 233 30.01 7.87 0.07
N GLU A 234 31.07 8.44 0.65
CA GLU A 234 31.44 8.18 2.04
C GLU A 234 30.39 8.71 3.02
N LEU A 235 29.91 9.93 2.82
CA LEU A 235 28.84 10.52 3.62
C LEU A 235 27.54 9.72 3.51
N LEU A 236 27.19 9.28 2.30
CA LEU A 236 26.04 8.41 2.07
C LEU A 236 26.18 7.11 2.87
N GLN A 237 27.34 6.45 2.78
CA GLN A 237 27.58 5.20 3.50
C GLN A 237 27.53 5.38 5.02
N ASN A 238 28.02 6.51 5.54
CA ASN A 238 27.89 6.85 6.95
C ASN A 238 26.42 6.98 7.37
N CYS A 239 25.59 7.67 6.58
CA CYS A 239 24.17 7.82 6.86
C CYS A 239 23.41 6.49 6.75
N LEU A 240 23.78 5.61 5.81
CA LEU A 240 23.20 4.26 5.69
C LEU A 240 23.58 3.33 6.86
N LYS A 241 24.64 3.66 7.62
CA LYS A 241 25.10 2.91 8.81
C LYS A 241 24.77 3.62 10.13
N ALA A 242 24.03 4.72 10.09
CA ALA A 242 23.60 5.46 11.27
C ALA A 242 22.84 4.55 12.25
N LYS A 243 22.92 4.82 13.55
CA LYS A 243 22.19 4.10 14.60
C LYS A 243 20.70 4.40 14.53
N ASP A 244 20.33 5.64 14.26
CA ASP A 244 18.96 6.06 14.05
C ASP A 244 18.42 5.55 12.71
N GLY A 245 17.40 4.69 12.75
CA GLY A 245 16.78 4.14 11.55
C GLY A 245 16.14 5.20 10.65
N ARG A 246 15.79 6.37 11.18
CA ARG A 246 15.22 7.47 10.39
C ARG A 246 16.28 8.08 9.46
N ALA A 247 17.53 8.16 9.92
CA ALA A 247 18.66 8.60 9.09
C ALA A 247 18.95 7.59 7.97
N ARG A 248 18.97 6.29 8.30
CA ARG A 248 19.15 5.21 7.30
C ARG A 248 18.05 5.23 6.24
N ALA A 249 16.78 5.34 6.66
CA ALA A 249 15.62 5.40 5.76
C ALA A 249 15.72 6.59 4.79
N ALA A 250 16.10 7.77 5.27
CA ALA A 250 16.30 8.95 4.42
C ALA A 250 17.49 8.78 3.45
N ALA A 251 18.58 8.18 3.92
CA ALA A 251 19.77 7.95 3.12
C ALA A 251 19.51 6.98 1.96
N ILE A 252 18.62 5.99 2.12
CA ILE A 252 18.21 5.09 1.02
C ILE A 252 17.60 5.87 -0.15
N ARG A 253 16.78 6.90 0.12
CA ARG A 253 16.21 7.75 -0.95
C ARG A 253 17.30 8.47 -1.74
N VAL A 254 18.36 8.91 -1.06
CA VAL A 254 19.53 9.55 -1.70
C VAL A 254 20.33 8.51 -2.50
N ALA A 255 20.59 7.32 -1.93
CA ALA A 255 21.27 6.22 -2.62
C ALA A 255 20.57 5.85 -3.93
N ARG A 256 19.23 5.69 -3.90
CA ARG A 256 18.41 5.43 -5.09
C ARG A 256 18.44 6.57 -6.09
N HIS A 257 18.45 7.82 -5.63
CA HIS A 257 18.56 8.98 -6.51
C HIS A 257 19.94 9.05 -7.21
N TRP A 258 21.00 8.61 -6.54
CA TRP A 258 22.36 8.55 -7.07
C TRP A 258 22.72 7.19 -7.69
N LYS A 259 21.73 6.34 -8.02
CA LYS A 259 21.98 4.97 -8.49
C LYS A 259 22.93 4.87 -9.69
N ASP A 260 22.88 5.85 -10.58
CA ASP A 260 23.69 5.93 -11.81
C ASP A 260 24.99 6.73 -11.63
N LYS A 261 25.19 7.32 -10.45
CA LYS A 261 26.36 8.17 -10.12
C LYS A 261 27.33 7.52 -9.14
N ILE A 262 26.86 6.56 -8.35
CA ILE A 262 27.66 5.78 -7.41
C ILE A 262 27.69 4.34 -7.90
N SER A 263 28.88 3.76 -8.00
CA SER A 263 29.05 2.36 -8.34
C SER A 263 28.35 1.47 -7.31
N ASP A 264 27.48 0.58 -7.81
CA ASP A 264 26.82 -0.48 -7.05
C ASP A 264 26.06 -0.02 -5.80
N THR A 265 25.22 1.00 -5.96
CA THR A 265 24.24 1.39 -4.91
C THR A 265 23.28 0.26 -4.54
N TYR A 266 23.08 -0.72 -5.42
CA TYR A 266 22.29 -1.91 -5.13
C TYR A 266 22.87 -2.67 -3.94
N ALA A 267 24.17 -2.95 -3.93
CA ALA A 267 24.84 -3.64 -2.82
C ALA A 267 24.76 -2.87 -1.49
N LEU A 268 24.57 -1.54 -1.53
CA LEU A 268 24.35 -0.72 -0.33
C LEU A 268 22.91 -0.81 0.19
N ILE A 269 21.93 -0.96 -0.69
CA ILE A 269 20.49 -0.91 -0.36
C ILE A 269 19.92 -2.29 -0.07
N ALA A 270 20.27 -3.31 -0.85
CA ALA A 270 19.69 -4.66 -0.75
C ALA A 270 19.73 -5.25 0.68
N PRO A 271 20.84 -5.17 1.44
CA PRO A 271 20.87 -5.67 2.81
C PRO A 271 19.92 -4.93 3.78
N LEU A 272 19.55 -3.69 3.47
CA LEU A 272 18.66 -2.87 4.32
C LEU A 272 17.19 -3.28 4.22
N ALA A 273 16.81 -4.14 3.25
CA ALA A 273 15.50 -4.79 3.25
C ALA A 273 15.29 -5.70 4.47
N GLY A 274 16.38 -6.22 5.06
CA GLY A 274 16.38 -6.98 6.31
C GLY A 274 16.58 -6.14 7.59
N ASP A 275 16.62 -4.81 7.51
CA ASP A 275 16.92 -3.95 8.66
C ASP A 275 15.89 -4.13 9.81
N SER A 276 16.36 -4.02 11.05
CA SER A 276 15.53 -4.02 12.26
C SER A 276 14.45 -2.93 12.28
N HIS A 277 14.71 -1.77 11.68
CA HIS A 277 13.81 -0.65 11.67
C HIS A 277 12.84 -0.78 10.49
N PRO A 278 11.53 -0.89 10.73
CA PRO A 278 10.55 -1.23 9.69
C PRO A 278 10.48 -0.19 8.55
N ARG A 279 10.67 1.09 8.84
CA ARG A 279 10.74 2.14 7.80
C ARG A 279 11.98 2.04 6.90
N VAL A 280 13.10 1.52 7.42
CA VAL A 280 14.30 1.29 6.60
C VAL A 280 14.00 0.18 5.60
N ARG A 281 13.33 -0.89 6.05
CA ARG A 281 12.86 -1.96 5.15
C ARG A 281 11.93 -1.43 4.07
N LEU A 282 10.98 -0.57 4.42
CA LEU A 282 10.05 0.04 3.46
C LEU A 282 10.78 0.83 2.37
N GLU A 283 11.70 1.72 2.78
CA GLU A 283 12.48 2.52 1.82
C GLU A 283 13.39 1.64 0.97
N ALA A 284 14.01 0.60 1.54
CA ALA A 284 14.85 -0.34 0.81
C ALA A 284 14.05 -1.13 -0.23
N VAL A 285 12.92 -1.72 0.17
CA VAL A 285 12.01 -2.47 -0.72
C VAL A 285 11.55 -1.60 -1.89
N ARG A 286 11.19 -0.34 -1.66
CA ARG A 286 10.79 0.58 -2.74
C ARG A 286 11.96 1.05 -3.58
N ALA A 287 13.15 1.26 -2.99
CA ALA A 287 14.33 1.63 -3.74
C ALA A 287 14.78 0.50 -4.68
N LEU A 288 14.68 -0.76 -4.25
CA LEU A 288 15.05 -1.94 -5.05
C LEU A 288 14.22 -2.08 -6.34
N SER A 289 13.00 -1.54 -6.42
CA SER A 289 12.20 -1.62 -7.66
C SER A 289 12.77 -0.81 -8.84
N PHE A 290 13.81 0.01 -8.61
CA PHE A 290 14.50 0.80 -9.63
C PHE A 290 15.74 0.10 -10.21
N TYR A 291 15.90 -1.20 -9.93
CA TYR A 291 17.08 -1.97 -10.28
C TYR A 291 16.72 -3.30 -10.97
N ASP A 292 17.64 -3.80 -11.81
CA ASP A 292 17.41 -4.93 -12.70
C ASP A 292 18.15 -6.23 -12.28
N GLN A 293 18.64 -6.30 -11.04
CA GLN A 293 19.37 -7.46 -10.55
C GLN A 293 18.48 -8.72 -10.54
N PRO A 294 19.00 -9.89 -10.98
CA PRO A 294 18.22 -11.13 -10.97
C PRO A 294 17.66 -11.52 -9.59
N THR A 295 18.35 -11.09 -8.51
CA THR A 295 17.98 -11.34 -7.12
C THR A 295 17.09 -10.26 -6.50
N VAL A 296 16.66 -9.25 -7.26
CA VAL A 296 15.94 -8.06 -6.73
C VAL A 296 14.75 -8.42 -5.86
N LEU A 297 13.94 -9.39 -6.29
CA LEU A 297 12.77 -9.78 -5.52
C LEU A 297 13.14 -10.55 -4.25
N THR A 298 14.11 -11.46 -4.33
CA THR A 298 14.57 -12.22 -3.17
C THR A 298 15.22 -11.33 -2.12
N ASP A 299 15.94 -10.29 -2.57
CA ASP A 299 16.55 -9.30 -1.69
C ASP A 299 15.48 -8.41 -1.03
N ALA A 300 14.51 -7.91 -1.80
CA ALA A 300 13.37 -7.17 -1.22
C ALA A 300 12.58 -8.03 -0.20
N TYR A 301 12.45 -9.33 -0.45
CA TYR A 301 11.72 -10.27 0.41
C TYR A 301 12.46 -10.65 1.70
N GLN A 302 13.66 -10.15 1.96
CA GLN A 302 14.23 -10.18 3.31
C GLN A 302 13.32 -9.45 4.32
N ALA A 303 12.53 -8.47 3.86
CA ALA A 303 11.57 -7.76 4.70
C ALA A 303 10.43 -8.65 5.23
N LEU A 304 10.11 -9.76 4.55
CA LEU A 304 9.10 -10.73 4.97
C LEU A 304 9.58 -11.64 6.12
N ASP A 305 10.85 -11.56 6.51
CA ASP A 305 11.39 -12.33 7.64
C ASP A 305 11.17 -11.63 9.00
N GLN A 306 10.52 -10.46 8.99
CA GLN A 306 10.13 -9.68 10.16
C GLN A 306 8.66 -9.24 10.06
N PRO A 307 8.06 -8.65 11.12
CA PRO A 307 6.70 -8.11 11.04
C PRO A 307 6.54 -7.11 9.90
N VAL A 308 5.41 -7.24 9.20
CA VAL A 308 5.04 -6.43 8.03
C VAL A 308 3.72 -5.72 8.33
N ASP A 309 3.77 -4.39 8.35
CA ASP A 309 2.60 -3.53 8.49
C ASP A 309 1.94 -3.28 7.12
N GLU A 310 0.82 -2.54 7.09
CA GLU A 310 0.09 -2.28 5.84
C GLU A 310 0.92 -1.50 4.79
N PHE A 311 1.84 -0.65 5.24
CA PHE A 311 2.66 0.18 4.36
C PHE A 311 3.78 -0.64 3.72
N LEU A 312 4.42 -1.51 4.50
CA LEU A 312 5.44 -2.43 4.02
C LEU A 312 4.84 -3.55 3.15
N ASP A 313 3.64 -4.05 3.48
CA ASP A 313 2.90 -4.98 2.62
C ASP A 313 2.62 -4.36 1.25
N TYR A 314 2.09 -3.13 1.24
CA TYR A 314 1.86 -2.39 0.00
C TYR A 314 3.16 -2.18 -0.79
N ALA A 315 4.25 -1.80 -0.11
CA ALA A 315 5.55 -1.62 -0.75
C ALA A 315 6.07 -2.92 -1.40
N LEU A 316 5.98 -4.05 -0.69
CA LEU A 316 6.36 -5.37 -1.19
C LEU A 316 5.50 -5.78 -2.37
N TRP A 317 4.18 -5.59 -2.28
CA TRP A 317 3.23 -5.86 -3.36
C TRP A 317 3.59 -5.06 -4.62
N LEU A 318 3.84 -3.76 -4.49
CA LEU A 318 4.16 -2.90 -5.62
C LEU A 318 5.54 -3.25 -6.22
N THR A 319 6.57 -3.42 -5.39
CA THR A 319 7.91 -3.81 -5.85
C THR A 319 7.88 -5.15 -6.58
N THR A 320 7.10 -6.12 -6.09
CA THR A 320 6.92 -7.42 -6.74
C THR A 320 6.37 -7.26 -8.16
N ARG A 321 5.36 -6.40 -8.34
CA ARG A 321 4.73 -6.19 -9.65
C ARG A 321 5.63 -5.42 -10.61
N GLU A 322 6.28 -4.37 -10.14
CA GLU A 322 7.18 -3.54 -10.95
C GLU A 322 8.40 -4.33 -11.45
N THR A 323 8.89 -5.29 -10.66
CA THR A 323 10.04 -6.15 -11.00
C THR A 323 9.65 -7.47 -11.68
N LYS A 324 8.38 -7.66 -12.03
CA LYS A 324 7.83 -8.91 -12.61
C LYS A 324 8.64 -9.43 -13.79
N SER A 325 9.05 -8.54 -14.69
CA SER A 325 9.83 -8.90 -15.89
C SER A 325 11.17 -9.57 -15.58
N ILE A 326 11.70 -9.38 -14.37
CA ILE A 326 13.00 -9.90 -13.95
C ILE A 326 12.84 -11.28 -13.29
N TRP A 327 11.95 -11.40 -12.30
CA TRP A 327 11.88 -12.60 -11.47
C TRP A 327 10.91 -13.67 -11.98
N LEU A 328 9.82 -13.29 -12.67
CA LEU A 328 8.80 -14.26 -13.07
C LEU A 328 9.32 -15.26 -14.11
N PRO A 329 10.09 -14.87 -15.15
CA PRO A 329 10.67 -15.85 -16.07
C PRO A 329 11.47 -16.94 -15.35
N GLN A 330 12.30 -16.55 -14.37
CA GLN A 330 13.08 -17.50 -13.56
C GLN A 330 12.19 -18.46 -12.74
N VAL A 331 11.03 -18.00 -12.27
CA VAL A 331 10.06 -18.85 -11.58
C VAL A 331 9.41 -19.85 -12.54
N LEU A 332 9.03 -19.40 -13.73
CA LEU A 332 8.41 -20.23 -14.76
C LEU A 332 9.38 -21.29 -15.30
N GLU A 333 10.65 -20.93 -15.46
CA GLU A 333 11.74 -21.84 -15.88
C GLU A 333 12.22 -22.78 -14.77
N GLY A 334 11.84 -22.53 -13.51
CA GLY A 334 12.27 -23.34 -12.38
C GLY A 334 13.68 -23.03 -11.87
N THR A 335 14.27 -21.91 -12.28
CA THR A 335 15.66 -21.50 -11.94
C THR A 335 15.75 -20.54 -10.77
N SER A 336 14.65 -19.89 -10.38
CA SER A 336 14.61 -19.00 -9.22
C SER A 336 14.87 -19.74 -7.89
N SER A 337 15.32 -19.01 -6.88
CA SER A 337 15.45 -19.52 -5.51
C SER A 337 14.16 -19.36 -4.68
N LEU A 338 13.17 -18.61 -5.19
CA LEU A 338 11.88 -18.40 -4.52
C LEU A 338 11.10 -19.70 -4.30
N GLN A 339 11.32 -20.71 -5.13
CA GLN A 339 10.75 -22.06 -5.06
C GLN A 339 11.07 -22.74 -3.72
N ASN A 340 12.17 -22.35 -3.07
CA ASN A 340 12.57 -22.90 -1.77
C ASN A 340 11.73 -22.34 -0.61
N ASN A 341 10.91 -21.31 -0.85
CA ASN A 341 10.02 -20.72 0.15
C ASN A 341 8.60 -20.53 -0.41
N PRO A 342 7.73 -21.56 -0.31
CA PRO A 342 6.38 -21.53 -0.87
C PRO A 342 5.52 -20.36 -0.42
N LYS A 343 5.71 -19.86 0.82
CA LYS A 343 4.98 -18.69 1.32
C LYS A 343 5.36 -17.42 0.57
N LYS A 344 6.66 -17.14 0.44
CA LYS A 344 7.17 -15.98 -0.31
C LYS A 344 6.82 -16.08 -1.79
N LEU A 345 6.94 -17.27 -2.38
CA LEU A 345 6.55 -17.51 -3.76
C LEU A 345 5.05 -17.25 -3.96
N LEU A 346 4.18 -17.75 -3.07
CA LEU A 346 2.74 -17.53 -3.17
C LEU A 346 2.37 -16.05 -3.07
N PHE A 347 3.00 -15.31 -2.16
CA PHE A 347 2.85 -13.85 -2.09
C PHE A 347 3.21 -13.20 -3.43
N ALA A 348 4.31 -13.62 -4.07
CA ALA A 348 4.71 -13.08 -5.37
C ALA A 348 3.68 -13.33 -6.48
N LEU A 349 3.21 -14.58 -6.58
CA LEU A 349 2.26 -15.00 -7.61
C LEU A 349 0.89 -14.31 -7.44
N THR A 350 0.42 -14.16 -6.21
CA THR A 350 -0.84 -13.46 -5.89
C THR A 350 -0.73 -11.95 -6.14
N ALA A 351 0.43 -11.35 -5.88
CA ALA A 351 0.67 -9.94 -6.19
C ALA A 351 0.63 -9.65 -7.70
N VAL A 352 1.14 -10.55 -8.55
CA VAL A 352 1.08 -10.43 -10.02
C VAL A 352 -0.35 -10.52 -10.56
N ASN A 353 -1.14 -11.47 -10.05
CA ASN A 353 -2.56 -11.61 -10.40
C ASN A 353 -2.79 -11.67 -11.94
N SER A 354 -2.05 -12.54 -12.64
CA SER A 354 -2.14 -12.71 -14.11
C SER A 354 -2.27 -14.18 -14.54
N PRO A 355 -2.64 -14.47 -15.81
CA PRO A 355 -2.75 -15.84 -16.31
C PRO A 355 -1.48 -16.69 -16.22
N GLU A 356 -0.32 -16.08 -16.44
CA GLU A 356 0.98 -16.76 -16.47
C GLU A 356 1.34 -17.47 -15.16
N VAL A 357 0.80 -17.02 -14.03
CA VAL A 357 1.12 -17.61 -12.72
C VAL A 357 0.26 -18.83 -12.35
N ALA A 358 -0.87 -19.05 -13.06
CA ALA A 358 -1.83 -20.09 -12.71
C ALA A 358 -1.24 -21.52 -12.73
N PRO A 359 -0.38 -21.91 -13.69
CA PRO A 359 0.25 -23.23 -13.68
C PRO A 359 1.17 -23.44 -12.47
N VAL A 360 1.85 -22.40 -12.01
CA VAL A 360 2.73 -22.47 -10.84
C VAL A 360 1.91 -22.64 -9.57
N VAL A 361 0.86 -21.83 -9.38
CA VAL A 361 -0.05 -21.93 -8.23
C VAL A 361 -0.72 -23.30 -8.18
N THR A 362 -1.15 -23.85 -9.32
CA THR A 362 -1.75 -25.19 -9.41
C THR A 362 -0.78 -26.27 -8.91
N ARG A 363 0.49 -26.23 -9.35
CA ARG A 363 1.53 -27.16 -8.87
C ARG A 363 1.75 -27.06 -7.37
N LEU A 364 1.77 -25.85 -6.80
CA LEU A 364 1.93 -25.65 -5.35
C LEU A 364 0.76 -26.26 -4.55
N ILE A 365 -0.47 -26.11 -5.04
CA ILE A 365 -1.67 -26.72 -4.44
C ILE A 365 -1.56 -28.24 -4.47
N GLN A 366 -1.18 -28.83 -5.62
CA GLN A 366 -1.02 -30.28 -5.77
C GLN A 366 0.09 -30.86 -4.89
N ALA A 367 1.17 -30.11 -4.70
CA ALA A 367 2.29 -30.51 -3.84
C ALA A 367 1.98 -30.35 -2.34
N GLY A 368 0.81 -29.82 -1.96
CA GLY A 368 0.46 -29.55 -0.56
C GLY A 368 1.33 -28.46 0.09
N GLN A 369 1.92 -27.58 -0.73
CA GLN A 369 2.84 -26.53 -0.26
C GLN A 369 2.13 -25.21 0.09
N ILE A 370 0.82 -25.14 -0.12
CA ILE A 370 -0.02 -23.99 0.23
C ILE A 370 -0.57 -24.17 1.65
N PRO A 371 -0.36 -23.22 2.57
CA PRO A 371 -1.00 -23.24 3.88
C PRO A 371 -2.53 -23.24 3.79
N ASP A 372 -3.21 -23.93 4.71
CA ASP A 372 -4.69 -24.00 4.71
C ASP A 372 -5.35 -22.59 4.72
N SER A 373 -4.71 -21.59 5.36
CA SER A 373 -5.18 -20.19 5.39
C SER A 373 -5.13 -19.48 4.04
N GLU A 374 -4.25 -19.90 3.13
CA GLU A 374 -4.02 -19.27 1.82
C GLU A 374 -4.65 -20.05 0.66
N LEU A 375 -5.21 -21.23 0.96
CA LEU A 375 -5.79 -22.12 -0.04
C LEU A 375 -6.92 -21.43 -0.81
N GLN A 376 -7.82 -20.71 -0.12
CA GLN A 376 -8.94 -20.04 -0.80
C GLN A 376 -8.45 -18.94 -1.74
N THR A 377 -7.52 -18.08 -1.31
CA THR A 377 -6.90 -17.05 -2.15
C THR A 377 -6.23 -17.65 -3.39
N SER A 378 -5.53 -18.77 -3.21
CA SER A 378 -4.86 -19.50 -4.31
C SER A 378 -5.87 -20.07 -5.29
N LEU A 379 -6.96 -20.66 -4.78
CA LEU A 379 -8.04 -21.20 -5.58
C LEU A 379 -8.78 -20.10 -6.36
N ASP A 380 -9.06 -18.95 -5.74
CA ASP A 380 -9.70 -17.81 -6.41
C ASP A 380 -8.88 -17.32 -7.61
N LEU A 381 -7.54 -17.32 -7.50
CA LEU A 381 -6.64 -17.02 -8.61
C LEU A 381 -6.79 -18.04 -9.75
N ILE A 382 -6.85 -19.34 -9.44
CA ILE A 382 -7.07 -20.38 -10.45
C ILE A 382 -8.48 -20.30 -11.06
N ALA A 383 -9.52 -19.98 -10.27
CA ALA A 383 -10.85 -19.73 -10.81
C ALA A 383 -10.84 -18.59 -11.85
N LYS A 384 -10.13 -17.50 -11.54
CA LYS A 384 -10.00 -16.33 -12.41
C LYS A 384 -9.17 -16.59 -13.66
N PHE A 385 -8.12 -17.41 -13.58
CA PHE A 385 -7.10 -17.46 -14.64
C PHE A 385 -6.71 -18.85 -15.15
N GLY A 386 -6.98 -19.92 -14.40
CA GLY A 386 -6.60 -21.28 -14.75
C GLY A 386 -7.11 -21.71 -16.12
N SER A 387 -6.24 -22.39 -16.85
CA SER A 387 -6.57 -23.08 -18.11
C SER A 387 -7.38 -24.36 -17.82
N ALA A 388 -7.95 -24.97 -18.87
CA ALA A 388 -8.65 -26.26 -18.72
C ALA A 388 -7.73 -27.37 -18.15
N ASN A 389 -6.42 -27.30 -18.40
CA ASN A 389 -5.42 -28.23 -17.87
C ASN A 389 -5.13 -27.97 -16.38
N ASP A 390 -5.10 -26.70 -15.96
CA ASP A 390 -4.94 -26.35 -14.54
C ASP A 390 -6.18 -26.81 -13.74
N LEU A 391 -7.37 -26.59 -14.31
CA LEU A 391 -8.62 -27.07 -13.72
C LEU A 391 -8.68 -28.60 -13.67
N GLN A 392 -8.13 -29.30 -14.68
CA GLN A 392 -7.99 -30.76 -14.66
C GLN A 392 -7.10 -31.24 -13.52
N GLN A 393 -5.95 -30.60 -13.34
CA GLN A 393 -5.02 -30.93 -12.26
C GLN A 393 -5.65 -30.76 -10.86
N LEU A 394 -6.47 -29.73 -10.67
CA LEU A 394 -7.24 -29.55 -9.43
C LEU A 394 -8.39 -30.54 -9.32
N PHE A 395 -9.09 -30.83 -10.42
CA PHE A 395 -10.14 -31.83 -10.46
C PHE A 395 -9.64 -33.22 -10.04
N ASP A 396 -8.50 -33.64 -10.58
CA ASP A 396 -7.86 -34.91 -10.22
C ASP A 396 -7.48 -34.93 -8.74
N LEU A 397 -6.98 -33.81 -8.20
CA LEU A 397 -6.69 -33.66 -6.77
C LEU A 397 -7.96 -33.83 -5.92
N ALA A 398 -9.07 -33.19 -6.29
CA ALA A 398 -10.33 -33.31 -5.54
C ALA A 398 -10.87 -34.75 -5.52
N LEU A 399 -10.54 -35.58 -6.52
CA LEU A 399 -10.93 -36.99 -6.58
C LEU A 399 -10.01 -37.92 -5.78
N LYS A 400 -8.84 -37.48 -5.34
CA LYS A 400 -7.94 -38.33 -4.55
C LYS A 400 -8.52 -38.60 -3.16
N ALA A 401 -8.39 -39.84 -2.70
CA ALA A 401 -8.95 -40.30 -1.43
C ALA A 401 -8.29 -39.67 -0.19
N ASP A 402 -7.03 -39.22 -0.31
CA ASP A 402 -6.23 -38.59 0.74
C ASP A 402 -6.46 -37.07 0.87
N THR A 403 -7.21 -36.46 -0.05
CA THR A 403 -7.50 -35.02 -0.01
C THR A 403 -8.53 -34.72 1.07
N LYS A 404 -8.21 -33.76 1.95
CA LYS A 404 -9.10 -33.36 3.07
C LYS A 404 -10.48 -32.95 2.52
N PRO A 405 -11.61 -33.36 3.14
CA PRO A 405 -12.94 -33.02 2.63
C PRO A 405 -13.21 -31.52 2.44
N ALA A 406 -12.68 -30.67 3.34
CA ALA A 406 -12.79 -29.22 3.20
C ALA A 406 -12.09 -28.71 1.92
N GLN A 407 -10.92 -29.26 1.60
CA GLN A 407 -10.16 -28.93 0.40
C GLN A 407 -10.86 -29.46 -0.87
N GLN A 408 -11.40 -30.69 -0.83
CA GLN A 408 -12.19 -31.24 -1.94
C GLN A 408 -13.37 -30.31 -2.28
N ALA A 409 -14.15 -29.91 -1.28
CA ALA A 409 -15.29 -29.02 -1.47
C ALA A 409 -14.87 -27.63 -1.99
N ALA A 410 -13.79 -27.06 -1.45
CA ALA A 410 -13.26 -25.77 -1.91
C ALA A 410 -12.80 -25.82 -3.38
N ILE A 411 -12.06 -26.87 -3.77
CA ILE A 411 -11.63 -27.09 -5.15
C ILE A 411 -12.85 -27.19 -6.07
N LEU A 412 -13.82 -28.05 -5.78
CA LEU A 412 -15.00 -28.22 -6.63
C LEU A 412 -15.81 -26.93 -6.81
N ARG A 413 -15.98 -26.13 -5.74
CA ARG A 413 -16.60 -24.80 -5.85
C ARG A 413 -15.80 -23.87 -6.73
N THR A 414 -14.48 -23.90 -6.66
CA THR A 414 -13.58 -23.12 -7.52
C THR A 414 -13.74 -23.51 -8.99
N LEU A 415 -13.83 -24.81 -9.29
CA LEU A 415 -14.07 -25.29 -10.66
C LEU A 415 -15.44 -24.80 -11.18
N SER A 416 -16.47 -24.81 -10.33
CA SER A 416 -17.79 -24.25 -10.66
C SER A 416 -17.72 -22.73 -10.93
N GLN A 417 -17.00 -21.97 -10.09
CA GLN A 417 -16.80 -20.54 -10.26
C GLN A 417 -16.08 -20.21 -11.57
N ALA A 418 -15.02 -20.97 -11.91
CA ALA A 418 -14.29 -20.81 -13.16
C ALA A 418 -15.23 -20.97 -14.38
N PHE A 419 -16.10 -21.97 -14.35
CA PHE A 419 -17.08 -22.19 -15.40
C PHE A 419 -18.16 -21.10 -15.44
N GLN A 420 -18.66 -20.66 -14.28
CA GLN A 420 -19.65 -19.59 -14.23
C GLN A 420 -19.12 -18.29 -14.82
N ALA A 421 -17.92 -17.88 -14.40
CA ALA A 421 -17.28 -16.63 -14.80
C ALA A 421 -16.75 -16.64 -16.24
N ARG A 422 -16.13 -17.75 -16.68
CA ARG A 422 -15.37 -17.80 -17.95
C ARG A 422 -15.76 -18.93 -18.90
N LYS A 423 -16.69 -19.80 -18.51
CA LYS A 423 -17.10 -21.00 -19.28
C LYS A 423 -15.95 -22.00 -19.53
N VAL A 424 -14.92 -21.97 -18.69
CA VAL A 424 -13.81 -22.96 -18.71
C VAL A 424 -14.11 -24.06 -17.69
N ARG A 425 -13.94 -25.32 -18.10
CA ARG A 425 -14.09 -26.51 -17.25
C ARG A 425 -12.86 -27.41 -17.40
N PRO A 426 -12.65 -28.41 -16.52
CA PRO A 426 -11.55 -29.36 -16.68
C PRO A 426 -11.60 -30.10 -18.03
N ALA A 427 -10.44 -30.42 -18.60
CA ALA A 427 -10.33 -30.93 -19.97
C ALA A 427 -10.62 -32.44 -20.13
N GLY A 428 -10.51 -33.22 -19.05
CA GLY A 428 -10.61 -34.67 -19.05
C GLY A 428 -12.01 -35.23 -18.83
N ASP A 429 -12.09 -36.50 -18.44
CA ASP A 429 -13.36 -37.18 -18.18
C ASP A 429 -13.98 -36.77 -16.83
N LEU A 430 -15.04 -35.97 -16.93
CA LEU A 430 -15.75 -35.40 -15.80
C LEU A 430 -16.76 -36.39 -15.16
N SER A 431 -17.07 -37.51 -15.81
CA SER A 431 -18.00 -38.52 -15.28
C SER A 431 -17.49 -39.15 -13.98
N THR A 432 -16.18 -39.11 -13.76
CA THR A 432 -15.53 -39.58 -12.54
C THR A 432 -15.97 -38.83 -11.27
N LEU A 433 -16.63 -37.67 -11.39
CA LEU A 433 -17.30 -36.98 -10.26
C LEU A 433 -18.29 -37.84 -9.50
N GLN A 434 -18.90 -38.83 -10.15
CA GLN A 434 -19.86 -39.73 -9.51
C GLN A 434 -19.31 -40.36 -8.22
N LYS A 435 -17.98 -40.62 -8.17
CA LYS A 435 -17.30 -41.16 -6.99
C LYS A 435 -17.48 -40.32 -5.73
N LEU A 436 -17.68 -39.01 -5.88
CA LEU A 436 -17.88 -38.09 -4.76
C LEU A 436 -19.34 -37.98 -4.31
N PHE A 437 -20.29 -38.51 -5.06
CA PHE A 437 -21.70 -38.50 -4.68
C PHE A 437 -21.96 -39.35 -3.43
N THR A 438 -21.12 -40.35 -3.16
CA THR A 438 -21.17 -41.21 -1.97
C THR A 438 -20.24 -40.75 -0.84
N SER A 439 -19.67 -39.53 -0.93
CA SER A 439 -18.80 -39.00 0.12
C SER A 439 -19.56 -38.86 1.45
N LYS A 440 -18.90 -39.15 2.58
CA LYS A 440 -19.46 -38.93 3.91
C LYS A 440 -19.61 -37.44 4.27
N ASN A 441 -18.99 -36.55 3.49
CA ASN A 441 -18.99 -35.11 3.72
C ASN A 441 -20.01 -34.43 2.80
N LEU A 442 -21.08 -33.90 3.38
CA LEU A 442 -22.17 -33.25 2.65
C LEU A 442 -21.71 -32.08 1.75
N PRO A 443 -20.87 -31.14 2.21
CA PRO A 443 -20.29 -30.10 1.34
C PRO A 443 -19.59 -30.62 0.08
N VAL A 444 -18.91 -31.78 0.16
CA VAL A 444 -18.26 -32.40 -1.01
C VAL A 444 -19.31 -32.94 -1.98
N GLN A 445 -20.32 -33.66 -1.48
CA GLN A 445 -21.41 -34.20 -2.31
C GLN A 445 -22.14 -33.07 -3.04
N GLN A 446 -22.50 -31.99 -2.33
CA GLN A 446 -23.18 -30.84 -2.91
C GLN A 446 -22.34 -30.18 -4.01
N ALA A 447 -21.06 -29.91 -3.74
CA ALA A 447 -20.18 -29.27 -4.72
C ALA A 447 -19.96 -30.15 -5.97
N ALA A 448 -19.88 -31.48 -5.81
CA ALA A 448 -19.75 -32.40 -6.93
C ALA A 448 -21.01 -32.42 -7.82
N ILE A 449 -22.20 -32.45 -7.20
CA ILE A 449 -23.50 -32.43 -7.90
C ILE A 449 -23.71 -31.08 -8.61
N ASP A 450 -23.31 -29.97 -7.96
CA ASP A 450 -23.34 -28.65 -8.56
C ASP A 450 -22.46 -28.56 -9.81
N CYS A 451 -21.22 -29.07 -9.74
CA CYS A 451 -20.33 -29.16 -10.91
C CYS A 451 -20.99 -29.98 -12.04
N ALA A 452 -21.55 -31.16 -11.72
CA ALA A 452 -22.17 -32.03 -12.71
C ALA A 452 -23.35 -31.38 -13.43
N GLY A 453 -24.22 -30.69 -12.68
CA GLY A 453 -25.33 -29.93 -13.25
C GLY A 453 -24.90 -28.68 -14.03
N LEU A 454 -23.89 -27.95 -13.54
CA LEU A 454 -23.36 -26.76 -14.24
C LEU A 454 -22.71 -27.13 -15.57
N TRP A 455 -21.95 -28.22 -15.61
CA TRP A 455 -21.27 -28.69 -16.82
C TRP A 455 -22.12 -29.56 -17.73
N LYS A 456 -23.37 -29.86 -17.32
CA LYS A 456 -24.32 -30.72 -18.02
C LYS A 456 -23.71 -32.07 -18.41
N ILE A 457 -23.13 -32.77 -17.45
CA ILE A 457 -22.53 -34.10 -17.69
C ILE A 457 -23.64 -35.14 -17.81
N GLU A 458 -24.04 -35.48 -19.03
CA GLU A 458 -25.18 -36.38 -19.32
C GLU A 458 -25.09 -37.72 -18.58
N ALA A 459 -23.89 -38.31 -18.52
CA ALA A 459 -23.64 -39.58 -17.82
C ALA A 459 -24.00 -39.54 -16.31
N LEU A 460 -24.06 -38.35 -15.70
CA LEU A 460 -24.37 -38.17 -14.28
C LEU A 460 -25.81 -37.78 -14.01
N GLN A 461 -26.63 -37.57 -15.05
CA GLN A 461 -28.01 -37.16 -14.88
C GLN A 461 -28.85 -38.23 -14.15
N THR A 462 -28.71 -39.51 -14.54
CA THR A 462 -29.43 -40.62 -13.89
C THR A 462 -29.01 -40.80 -12.42
N PRO A 463 -27.71 -40.88 -12.07
CA PRO A 463 -27.31 -40.94 -10.66
C PRO A 463 -27.80 -39.75 -9.81
N ILE A 464 -27.86 -38.54 -10.37
CA ILE A 464 -28.41 -37.37 -9.66
C ILE A 464 -29.92 -37.51 -9.43
N ARG A 465 -30.65 -38.08 -10.40
CA ARG A 465 -32.08 -38.35 -10.28
C ARG A 465 -32.36 -39.34 -9.15
N GLU A 466 -31.64 -40.44 -9.11
CA GLU A 466 -31.76 -41.47 -8.06
C GLU A 466 -31.52 -40.87 -6.66
N LEU A 467 -30.53 -39.98 -6.52
CA LEU A 467 -30.30 -39.25 -5.27
C LEU A 467 -31.42 -38.27 -4.93
N ALA A 468 -32.01 -37.60 -5.92
CA ALA A 468 -33.12 -36.68 -5.69
C ALA A 468 -34.39 -37.39 -5.18
N GLU A 469 -34.66 -38.59 -5.70
CA GLU A 469 -35.85 -39.40 -5.39
C GLU A 469 -35.69 -40.25 -4.13
N SER A 470 -34.47 -40.65 -3.77
CA SER A 470 -34.22 -41.49 -2.59
C SER A 470 -34.65 -40.82 -1.29
N ALA A 471 -35.46 -41.53 -0.49
CA ALA A 471 -35.94 -41.09 0.81
C ALA A 471 -34.80 -40.83 1.83
N ASP A 472 -33.68 -41.56 1.68
CA ASP A 472 -32.52 -41.50 2.59
C ASP A 472 -31.59 -40.30 2.31
N THR A 473 -31.81 -39.58 1.20
CA THR A 473 -31.02 -38.40 0.85
C THR A 473 -31.37 -37.22 1.75
N LYS A 474 -30.37 -36.66 2.43
CA LYS A 474 -30.51 -35.44 3.25
C LYS A 474 -31.13 -34.30 2.45
N MET A 475 -32.01 -33.52 3.09
CA MET A 475 -32.78 -32.45 2.42
C MET A 475 -31.89 -31.43 1.69
N GLU A 476 -30.77 -31.05 2.30
CA GLU A 476 -29.81 -30.11 1.73
C GLU A 476 -29.11 -30.66 0.49
N LEU A 477 -28.85 -31.97 0.45
CA LEU A 477 -28.29 -32.63 -0.72
C LEU A 477 -29.34 -32.79 -1.83
N ARG A 478 -30.55 -33.19 -1.46
CA ARG A 478 -31.69 -33.32 -2.37
C ARG A 478 -31.93 -31.99 -3.10
N LYS A 479 -31.90 -30.86 -2.38
CA LYS A 479 -31.98 -29.52 -2.97
C LYS A 479 -30.91 -29.26 -4.03
N SER A 480 -29.66 -29.63 -3.79
CA SER A 480 -28.58 -29.53 -4.80
C SER A 480 -28.86 -30.41 -6.03
N CYS A 481 -29.37 -31.64 -5.85
CA CYS A 481 -29.77 -32.51 -6.95
C CYS A 481 -30.86 -31.86 -7.82
N LEU A 482 -31.89 -31.27 -7.19
CA LEU A 482 -32.98 -30.61 -7.91
C LEU A 482 -32.48 -29.42 -8.74
N TYR A 483 -31.58 -28.58 -8.19
CA TYR A 483 -30.97 -27.51 -8.97
C TYR A 483 -30.10 -28.03 -10.11
N ALA A 484 -29.37 -29.12 -9.92
CA ALA A 484 -28.59 -29.73 -10.98
C ALA A 484 -29.49 -30.24 -12.11
N LEU A 485 -30.57 -30.98 -11.80
CA LEU A 485 -31.55 -31.46 -12.79
C LEU A 485 -32.25 -30.31 -13.53
N ALA A 486 -32.56 -29.22 -12.83
CA ALA A 486 -33.08 -28.01 -13.46
C ALA A 486 -32.11 -27.41 -14.49
N ARG A 487 -30.79 -27.47 -14.24
CA ARG A 487 -29.76 -27.01 -15.19
C ARG A 487 -29.62 -27.94 -16.40
N PHE A 488 -29.78 -29.26 -16.23
CA PHE A 488 -29.84 -30.22 -17.33
C PHE A 488 -31.02 -29.91 -18.27
N GLY A 489 -32.19 -29.55 -17.71
CA GLY A 489 -33.41 -29.28 -18.47
C GLY A 489 -34.03 -30.55 -19.06
N GLY A 490 -34.97 -30.41 -20.00
CA GLY A 490 -35.67 -31.55 -20.62
C GLY A 490 -36.95 -31.96 -19.89
N LYS A 491 -37.88 -32.59 -20.63
CA LYS A 491 -39.24 -32.91 -20.15
C LYS A 491 -39.24 -33.81 -18.92
N GLU A 492 -38.44 -34.87 -18.92
CA GLU A 492 -38.37 -35.82 -17.80
C GLU A 492 -37.84 -35.19 -16.50
N ASN A 493 -36.95 -34.19 -16.59
CA ASN A 493 -36.51 -33.44 -15.41
C ASN A 493 -37.58 -32.46 -14.95
N GLN A 494 -38.31 -31.83 -15.88
CA GLN A 494 -39.42 -30.93 -15.55
C GLN A 494 -40.57 -31.68 -14.86
N GLU A 495 -40.97 -32.82 -15.39
CA GLU A 495 -42.01 -33.68 -14.80
C GLU A 495 -41.60 -34.15 -13.40
N LEU A 496 -40.35 -34.57 -13.21
CA LEU A 496 -39.86 -34.93 -11.88
C LEU A 496 -39.90 -33.74 -10.90
N LEU A 497 -39.44 -32.55 -11.31
CA LEU A 497 -39.48 -31.35 -10.47
C LEU A 497 -40.91 -30.93 -10.12
N LEU A 498 -41.87 -31.15 -11.02
CA LEU A 498 -43.30 -30.93 -10.76
C LEU A 498 -43.87 -31.97 -9.78
N ASN A 499 -43.56 -33.25 -9.96
CA ASN A 499 -44.03 -34.32 -9.08
C ASN A 499 -43.47 -34.17 -7.65
N LEU A 500 -42.21 -33.76 -7.52
CA LEU A 500 -41.58 -33.52 -6.23
C LEU A 500 -42.03 -32.21 -5.57
N SER A 501 -42.57 -31.25 -6.32
CA SER A 501 -43.17 -30.02 -5.77
C SER A 501 -44.67 -30.14 -5.49
N GLY A 502 -45.36 -31.10 -6.12
CA GLY A 502 -46.79 -31.39 -5.93
C GLY A 502 -47.14 -32.22 -4.70
N ASN A 503 -46.17 -32.87 -4.05
CA ASN A 503 -46.34 -33.65 -2.81
C ASN A 503 -45.89 -32.83 -1.58
N ALA A 504 -46.42 -31.62 -1.42
CA ALA A 504 -46.31 -30.83 -0.19
C ALA A 504 -47.65 -30.86 0.55
N ASP A 505 -47.90 -31.98 1.24
CA ASP A 505 -48.79 -32.05 2.41
C ASP A 505 -47.94 -32.17 3.68
#